data_AF-A0A8W8JJS3-F1
#
_entry.id   AF-A0A8W8JJS3-F1
#
_cell.length_a   1.000
_cell.length_b   1.000
_cell.length_c   1.000
_cell.angle_alpha   90.00
_cell.angle_beta   90.00
_cell.angle_gamma   90.00
#
_symmetry.space_group_name_H-M   'P 1'
#
loop_
_entity.id
_entity.type
_entity.pdbx_description
1 polymer ?
#
loop_
_entity_poly.entity_id
_entity_poly.type
_entity_poly.pdbx_seq_one_letter_code
_entity_poly.pdbx_strand_id
1 'polypeptide(L)'
;MSLVFLGNSRTIKKQVGALEPLSYLLQKGQEFSICHPSLRIPREPSQKFQLETIRCTVYSKMKLLIWLSLIAIVNAGSTVVRMNGLNSTLSIVHHNIDSSNQEVAGLVYNHLTSTYPGRNWFVVVYDDVTGTDYHQISYCGGGFAFRYDGFNLMIASSSSDAPSMSVSDAESILYLPIINYLGICCPYAYLGAGAVLDQIDHYVDCRNYSGLAVIEQWANVAVRASQNRFVRVNRYPYSMIIFS
;
A
#
# COMPACT_ATOMS: atom_id res chain seq x y z
N MET A 1 12.14 -9.89 5.60
CA MET A 1 12.01 -9.43 7.00
C MET A 1 13.39 -9.50 7.64
N SER A 2 14.04 -8.37 7.89
CA SER A 2 15.40 -8.35 8.45
C SER A 2 15.33 -8.30 9.98
N LEU A 3 15.80 -9.33 10.67
CA LEU A 3 16.00 -9.28 12.13
C LEU A 3 17.25 -8.45 12.43
N VAL A 4 17.11 -7.41 13.25
CA VAL A 4 18.23 -6.61 13.75
C VAL A 4 18.54 -7.07 15.18
N PHE A 5 19.72 -7.65 15.38
CA PHE A 5 20.23 -7.97 16.72
C PHE A 5 21.09 -6.80 17.22
N LEU A 6 20.76 -6.24 18.37
CA LEU A 6 21.53 -5.18 19.02
C LEU A 6 22.19 -5.73 20.29
N GLY A 7 23.53 -5.68 20.36
CA GLY A 7 24.28 -6.15 21.53
C GLY A 7 25.72 -5.62 21.54
N ASN A 8 26.30 -5.52 22.73
CA ASN A 8 27.71 -5.17 22.92
C ASN A 8 28.59 -6.38 22.54
N SER A 9 29.80 -6.15 22.01
CA SER A 9 30.63 -7.18 21.34
C SER A 9 31.02 -8.40 22.19
N ARG A 10 30.76 -8.36 23.51
CA ARG A 10 31.10 -9.44 24.45
C ARG A 10 29.91 -10.26 24.96
N THR A 11 28.67 -9.96 24.60
CA THR A 11 27.52 -10.81 24.98
C THR A 11 26.28 -10.50 24.13
N ILE A 12 25.94 -11.39 23.21
CA ILE A 12 24.64 -11.37 22.51
C ILE A 12 23.71 -12.34 23.26
N LYS A 13 22.76 -11.82 24.05
CA LYS A 13 21.82 -12.65 24.83
C LYS A 13 20.34 -12.24 24.74
N LYS A 14 19.95 -11.29 23.89
CA LYS A 14 18.54 -10.85 23.83
C LYS A 14 18.05 -10.68 22.39
N GLN A 15 16.99 -11.41 22.03
CA GLN A 15 16.13 -11.03 20.91
C GLN A 15 15.35 -9.79 21.34
N VAL A 16 15.50 -8.69 20.61
CA VAL A 16 14.69 -7.49 20.83
C VAL A 16 13.66 -7.46 19.71
N GLY A 17 12.40 -7.74 20.04
CA GLY A 17 11.28 -7.49 19.14
C GLY A 17 11.23 -6.00 18.81
N ALA A 18 10.80 -5.68 17.59
CA ALA A 18 10.67 -4.31 17.11
C ALA A 18 9.70 -3.53 18.03
N LEU A 19 10.24 -2.75 18.99
CA LEU A 19 9.65 -1.61 19.72
C LEU A 19 10.24 -1.34 21.14
N GLU A 20 11.44 -1.83 21.52
CA GLU A 20 12.14 -1.21 22.67
C GLU A 20 12.80 0.13 22.22
N PRO A 21 12.75 1.19 23.05
CA PRO A 21 13.25 2.51 22.65
C PRO A 21 14.77 2.48 22.46
N LEU A 22 15.19 2.61 21.20
CA LEU A 22 16.59 2.72 20.72
C LEU A 22 17.44 3.73 21.52
N SER A 23 16.81 4.69 22.20
CA SER A 23 17.46 5.68 23.07
C SER A 23 18.26 5.05 24.22
N TYR A 24 17.83 3.91 24.79
CA TYR A 24 18.52 3.27 25.92
C TYR A 24 19.82 2.57 25.50
N LEU A 25 19.85 1.99 24.29
CA LEU A 25 21.02 1.26 23.76
C LEU A 25 22.13 2.21 23.26
N LEU A 26 21.78 3.41 22.80
CA LEU A 26 22.72 4.43 22.32
C LEU A 26 23.56 5.08 23.44
N GLN A 27 23.14 4.96 24.70
CA GLN A 27 23.82 5.59 25.84
C GLN A 27 25.05 4.81 26.34
N LYS A 28 25.15 3.49 26.07
CA LYS A 28 26.17 2.62 26.71
C LYS A 28 27.19 1.94 25.79
N GLY A 29 27.11 2.07 24.46
CA GLY A 29 28.00 1.36 23.52
C GLY A 29 28.80 2.27 22.58
N GLN A 30 30.07 1.93 22.32
CA GLN A 30 30.92 2.63 21.33
C GLN A 30 30.78 2.05 19.91
N GLU A 31 30.35 0.80 19.76
CA GLU A 31 30.20 0.11 18.47
C GLU A 31 28.96 -0.81 18.47
N PHE A 32 28.26 -0.88 17.33
CA PHE A 32 27.07 -1.71 17.15
C PHE A 32 27.29 -2.66 15.98
N SER A 33 26.93 -3.93 16.14
CA SER A 33 27.00 -4.92 15.05
C SER A 33 25.60 -5.24 14.55
N ILE A 34 25.33 -5.02 13.27
CA ILE A 34 24.11 -5.50 12.62
C ILE A 34 24.48 -6.79 11.90
N CYS A 35 23.81 -7.89 12.27
CA CYS A 35 24.08 -9.22 11.73
C CYS A 35 22.94 -9.68 10.84
N HIS A 36 23.25 -10.00 9.59
CA HIS A 36 22.31 -10.60 8.64
C HIS A 36 22.53 -12.11 8.60
N PRO A 37 21.62 -12.93 9.17
CA PRO A 37 21.71 -14.37 9.03
C PRO A 37 21.35 -14.76 7.59
N SER A 38 22.25 -15.47 6.91
CA SER A 38 21.95 -16.13 5.65
C SER A 38 21.40 -17.51 5.95
N LEU A 39 20.11 -17.72 5.70
CA LEU A 39 19.46 -19.02 5.81
C LEU A 39 19.54 -19.74 4.46
N ARG A 40 20.15 -20.92 4.44
CA ARG A 40 20.08 -21.78 3.26
C ARG A 40 18.75 -22.53 3.31
N ILE A 41 17.91 -22.28 2.30
CA ILE A 41 16.67 -23.04 2.14
C ILE A 41 17.04 -24.45 1.65
N PRO A 42 16.68 -25.50 2.39
CA PRO A 42 16.97 -26.87 1.98
C PRO A 42 16.24 -27.21 0.68
N ARG A 43 16.89 -27.97 -0.21
CA ARG A 43 16.31 -28.39 -1.49
C ARG A 43 15.34 -29.56 -1.35
N GLU A 44 15.40 -30.29 -0.24
CA GLU A 44 14.49 -31.39 0.07
C GLU A 44 13.68 -31.11 1.35
N PRO A 45 12.39 -31.50 1.40
CA PRO A 45 11.50 -31.24 2.54
C PRO A 45 11.94 -31.90 3.86
N SER A 46 12.79 -32.92 3.79
CA SER A 46 13.27 -33.68 4.96
C SER A 46 14.45 -33.01 5.68
N GLN A 47 15.07 -31.99 5.07
CA GLN A 47 16.25 -31.33 5.61
C GLN A 47 15.88 -30.12 6.47
N LYS A 48 16.50 -30.02 7.64
CA LYS A 48 16.35 -28.84 8.53
C LYS A 48 17.12 -27.65 7.95
N PHE A 49 16.58 -26.44 8.11
CA PHE A 49 17.28 -25.20 7.77
C PHE A 49 18.63 -25.15 8.48
N GLN A 50 19.69 -24.92 7.69
CA GLN A 50 21.06 -24.79 8.19
C GLN A 50 21.47 -23.32 8.09
N LEU A 51 21.99 -22.79 9.20
CA LEU A 51 22.50 -21.43 9.27
C LEU A 51 23.96 -21.45 8.78
N GLU A 52 24.21 -21.01 7.54
CA GLU A 52 25.54 -21.19 6.92
C GLU A 52 26.53 -20.10 7.33
N THR A 53 26.10 -18.84 7.44
CA THR A 53 27.01 -17.74 7.79
C THR A 53 26.23 -16.55 8.33
N ILE A 54 26.73 -15.96 9.41
CA ILE A 54 26.24 -14.68 9.93
C ILE A 54 27.23 -13.61 9.48
N ARG A 55 26.83 -12.73 8.56
CA ARG A 55 27.63 -11.54 8.24
C ARG A 55 27.22 -10.43 9.18
N CYS A 56 28.13 -10.03 10.06
CA CYS A 56 27.96 -8.88 10.94
C CYS A 56 28.74 -7.69 10.38
N THR A 57 28.06 -6.57 10.19
CA THR A 57 28.70 -5.30 9.86
C THR A 57 28.75 -4.45 11.12
N VAL A 58 29.97 -4.07 11.52
CA VAL A 58 30.19 -3.17 12.66
C VAL A 58 30.01 -1.74 12.20
N TYR A 59 29.04 -1.04 12.78
CA TYR A 59 28.81 0.38 12.59
C TYR A 59 29.38 1.13 13.79
N SER A 60 30.19 2.15 13.52
CA SER A 60 30.52 3.14 14.54
C SER A 60 29.25 3.88 14.94
N LYS A 61 29.17 4.33 16.20
CA LYS A 61 28.03 5.10 16.74
C LYS A 61 27.60 6.24 15.81
N MET A 62 28.57 6.95 15.21
CA MET A 62 28.31 8.05 14.27
C MET A 62 27.67 7.57 12.97
N LYS A 63 28.13 6.44 12.39
CA LYS A 63 27.53 5.88 11.17
C LYS A 63 26.12 5.35 11.41
N LEU A 64 25.86 4.71 12.55
CA LEU A 64 24.53 4.24 12.92
C LEU A 64 23.57 5.42 13.14
N LEU A 65 24.01 6.48 13.82
CA LEU A 65 23.21 7.69 14.01
C LEU A 65 22.91 8.38 12.68
N ILE A 66 23.88 8.52 11.78
CA ILE A 66 23.64 9.07 10.44
C ILE A 66 22.62 8.22 9.67
N TRP A 67 22.76 6.89 9.70
CA TRP A 67 21.82 5.98 9.03
C TRP A 67 20.39 6.08 9.60
N LEU A 68 20.25 6.11 10.93
CA LEU A 68 18.95 6.24 11.60
C LEU A 68 18.33 7.62 11.35
N SER A 69 19.13 8.68 11.38
CA SER A 69 18.68 10.05 11.05
C SER A 69 18.20 10.14 9.61
N LEU A 70 18.91 9.52 8.65
CA LEU A 70 18.48 9.48 7.26
C LEU A 70 17.17 8.72 7.08
N ILE A 71 17.00 7.56 7.73
CA ILE A 71 15.71 6.83 7.73
C ILE A 71 14.60 7.69 8.34
N ALA A 72 14.86 8.35 9.47
CA ALA A 72 13.87 9.18 10.14
C ALA A 72 13.46 10.39 9.28
N ILE A 73 14.41 11.05 8.60
CA ILE A 73 14.15 12.17 7.69
C ILE A 73 13.33 11.71 6.47
N VAL A 74 13.67 10.56 5.88
CA VAL A 74 12.92 9.99 4.74
C VAL A 74 11.48 9.63 5.14
N ASN A 75 11.30 9.04 6.33
CA ASN A 75 9.98 8.71 6.85
C ASN A 75 9.16 9.95 7.24
N ALA A 76 9.79 10.99 7.80
CA ALA A 76 9.14 12.25 8.16
C ALA A 76 8.72 13.05 6.92
N GLY A 77 9.53 13.07 5.85
CA GLY A 77 9.14 13.69 4.57
C GLY A 77 7.90 13.03 3.97
N SER A 78 7.81 11.69 4.06
CA SER A 78 6.66 10.93 3.55
C SER A 78 5.37 11.18 4.35
N THR A 79 5.45 11.36 5.66
CA THR A 79 4.28 11.64 6.50
C THR A 79 3.80 13.09 6.37
N VAL A 80 4.70 14.07 6.22
CA VAL A 80 4.33 15.48 6.01
C VAL A 80 3.63 15.68 4.67
N VAL A 81 4.12 15.05 3.59
CA VAL A 81 3.45 15.07 2.28
C VAL A 81 2.05 14.47 2.37
N ARG A 82 1.88 13.38 3.12
CA ARG A 82 0.59 12.72 3.30
C ARG A 82 -0.43 13.60 4.04
N MET A 83 -0.02 14.25 5.13
CA MET A 83 -0.91 15.13 5.92
C MET A 83 -1.29 16.41 5.17
N ASN A 84 -0.33 17.06 4.50
CA ASN A 84 -0.60 18.28 3.73
C ASN A 84 -1.47 17.99 2.48
N GLY A 85 -1.20 16.88 1.80
CA GLY A 85 -2.02 16.42 0.68
C GLY A 85 -3.44 16.06 1.11
N LEU A 86 -3.62 15.41 2.26
CA LEU A 86 -4.94 15.08 2.81
C LEU A 86 -5.74 16.34 3.15
N ASN A 87 -5.17 17.29 3.90
CA ASN A 87 -5.90 18.51 4.30
C ASN A 87 -6.33 19.34 3.09
N SER A 88 -5.46 19.48 2.10
CA SER A 88 -5.78 20.21 0.87
C SER A 88 -6.86 19.49 0.05
N THR A 89 -6.81 18.15 0.01
CA THR A 89 -7.85 17.33 -0.60
C THR A 89 -9.21 17.52 0.09
N LEU A 90 -9.25 17.42 1.42
CA LEU A 90 -10.49 17.62 2.19
C LEU A 90 -11.08 19.00 1.96
N SER A 91 -10.23 20.03 1.90
CA SER A 91 -10.66 21.39 1.54
C SER A 91 -11.28 21.45 0.13
N ILE A 92 -10.67 20.80 -0.87
CA ILE A 92 -11.24 20.74 -2.23
C ILE A 92 -12.61 20.06 -2.20
N VAL A 93 -12.74 18.92 -1.52
CA VAL A 93 -14.01 18.20 -1.41
C VAL A 93 -15.08 19.09 -0.74
N HIS A 94 -14.74 19.74 0.37
CA HIS A 94 -15.65 20.63 1.11
C HIS A 94 -16.22 21.75 0.25
N HIS A 95 -15.37 22.42 -0.54
CA HIS A 95 -15.78 23.54 -1.38
C HIS A 95 -16.55 23.12 -2.65
N ASN A 96 -16.65 21.81 -2.92
CA ASN A 96 -17.25 21.25 -4.13
C ASN A 96 -18.29 20.17 -3.78
N ILE A 97 -19.01 20.35 -2.67
CA ILE A 97 -19.98 19.36 -2.18
C ILE A 97 -21.12 19.05 -3.17
N ASP A 98 -21.52 20.06 -3.94
CA ASP A 98 -22.59 19.95 -4.94
C ASP A 98 -22.06 19.59 -6.35
N SER A 99 -20.74 19.41 -6.49
CA SER A 99 -20.11 19.07 -7.76
C SER A 99 -20.20 17.58 -8.07
N SER A 100 -20.04 17.22 -9.34
CA SER A 100 -20.01 15.81 -9.73
C SER A 100 -18.75 15.09 -9.23
N ASN A 101 -18.83 13.78 -8.98
CA ASN A 101 -17.66 12.94 -8.64
C ASN A 101 -16.51 13.11 -9.64
N GLN A 102 -16.84 13.29 -10.93
CA GLN A 102 -15.88 13.49 -12.01
C GLN A 102 -15.11 14.81 -11.89
N GLU A 103 -15.78 15.87 -11.46
CA GLU A 103 -15.21 17.20 -11.23
C GLU A 103 -14.32 17.18 -10.00
N VAL A 104 -14.82 16.66 -8.86
CA VAL A 104 -14.04 16.52 -7.63
C VAL A 104 -12.78 15.69 -7.86
N ALA A 105 -12.89 14.56 -8.58
CA ALA A 105 -11.74 13.72 -8.89
C ALA A 105 -10.69 14.48 -9.71
N GLY A 106 -11.15 15.32 -10.67
CA GLY A 106 -10.29 16.17 -11.49
C GLY A 106 -9.57 17.24 -10.69
N LEU A 107 -10.28 17.96 -9.82
CA LEU A 107 -9.72 19.01 -8.97
C LEU A 107 -8.66 18.45 -8.02
N VAL A 108 -8.97 17.34 -7.34
CA VAL A 108 -8.05 16.65 -6.43
C VAL A 108 -6.83 16.15 -7.20
N TYR A 109 -7.01 15.47 -8.33
CA TYR A 109 -5.91 14.95 -9.13
C TYR A 109 -4.98 16.06 -9.65
N ASN A 110 -5.54 17.16 -10.15
CA ASN A 110 -4.77 18.30 -10.65
C ASN A 110 -3.95 18.94 -9.53
N HIS A 111 -4.57 19.15 -8.37
CA HIS A 111 -3.89 19.72 -7.20
C HIS A 111 -2.73 18.83 -6.73
N LEU A 112 -2.94 17.52 -6.62
CA LEU A 112 -1.89 16.58 -6.19
C LEU A 112 -0.74 16.52 -7.21
N THR A 113 -1.05 16.47 -8.49
CA THR A 113 -0.07 16.43 -9.58
C THR A 113 0.76 17.72 -9.62
N SER A 114 0.14 18.90 -9.47
CA SER A 114 0.87 20.17 -9.47
C SER A 114 1.75 20.36 -8.23
N THR A 115 1.27 19.89 -7.07
CA THR A 115 1.97 20.06 -5.79
C THR A 115 3.10 19.06 -5.62
N TYR A 116 2.96 17.85 -6.18
CA TYR A 116 3.89 16.75 -6.02
C TYR A 116 4.22 16.06 -7.36
N PRO A 117 4.98 16.73 -8.26
CA PRO A 117 5.24 16.25 -9.62
C PRO A 117 6.10 14.98 -9.70
N GLY A 118 6.79 14.61 -8.63
CA GLY A 118 7.60 13.37 -8.57
C GLY A 118 6.79 12.09 -8.31
N ARG A 119 5.46 12.16 -8.36
CA ARG A 119 4.54 11.09 -7.99
C ARG A 119 3.54 10.84 -9.11
N ASN A 120 3.16 9.58 -9.28
CA ASN A 120 1.94 9.23 -10.01
C ASN A 120 0.78 9.21 -9.01
N TRP A 121 -0.32 9.88 -9.35
CA TRP A 121 -1.50 9.97 -8.51
C TRP A 121 -2.67 9.17 -9.08
N PHE A 122 -3.45 8.59 -8.18
CA PHE A 122 -4.69 7.90 -8.47
C PHE A 122 -5.75 8.37 -7.50
N VAL A 123 -6.84 8.88 -8.04
CA VAL A 123 -7.96 9.44 -7.29
C VAL A 123 -9.23 8.73 -7.74
N VAL A 124 -9.94 8.15 -6.78
CA VAL A 124 -11.27 7.58 -6.97
C VAL A 124 -12.24 8.34 -6.09
N VAL A 125 -13.28 8.89 -6.69
CA VAL A 125 -14.41 9.54 -6.02
C VAL A 125 -15.66 8.76 -6.37
N TYR A 126 -16.50 8.48 -5.39
CA TYR A 126 -17.78 7.82 -5.58
C TYR A 126 -18.74 8.26 -4.50
N ASP A 127 -20.01 7.97 -4.74
CA ASP A 127 -21.09 8.31 -3.82
C ASP A 127 -20.87 7.66 -2.46
N ASP A 128 -21.56 8.23 -1.48
CA ASP A 128 -21.51 7.76 -0.13
C ASP A 128 -22.21 6.40 0.07
N VAL A 129 -21.41 5.36 -0.11
CA VAL A 129 -21.74 3.97 0.11
C VAL A 129 -21.11 3.49 1.42
N THR A 130 -21.89 2.77 2.23
CA THR A 130 -21.44 2.13 3.47
C THR A 130 -21.41 0.63 3.36
N GLY A 131 -20.38 0.00 3.92
CA GLY A 131 -20.35 -1.43 4.15
C GLY A 131 -19.55 -2.18 3.08
N THR A 132 -18.78 -3.17 3.53
CA THR A 132 -17.79 -3.88 2.71
C THR A 132 -18.39 -4.71 1.56
N ASP A 133 -19.72 -4.89 1.56
CA ASP A 133 -20.41 -5.64 0.51
C ASP A 133 -20.61 -4.82 -0.77
N TYR A 134 -20.60 -3.49 -0.65
CA TYR A 134 -20.86 -2.59 -1.77
C TYR A 134 -19.60 -1.87 -2.26
N HIS A 135 -18.60 -1.72 -1.40
CA HIS A 135 -17.30 -1.19 -1.78
C HIS A 135 -16.19 -1.80 -0.93
N GLN A 136 -15.05 -2.06 -1.56
CA GLN A 136 -13.82 -2.42 -0.88
C GLN A 136 -12.64 -1.86 -1.69
N ILE A 137 -11.64 -1.37 -0.97
CA ILE A 137 -10.45 -0.76 -1.54
C ILE A 137 -9.21 -1.27 -0.81
N SER A 138 -8.11 -1.40 -1.55
CA SER A 138 -6.78 -1.73 -1.02
C SER A 138 -5.75 -0.81 -1.66
N TYR A 139 -4.67 -0.49 -0.96
CA TYR A 139 -3.60 0.35 -1.51
C TYR A 139 -2.26 -0.01 -0.90
N CYS A 140 -1.22 0.17 -1.71
CA CYS A 140 0.16 -0.14 -1.34
C CYS A 140 0.99 1.14 -1.30
N GLY A 141 1.25 1.62 -0.09
CA GLY A 141 2.14 2.77 0.16
C GLY A 141 1.58 4.12 -0.31
N GLY A 142 1.70 5.16 0.51
CA GLY A 142 1.28 6.52 0.16
C GLY A 142 -0.23 6.75 0.00
N GLY A 143 -1.04 5.68 -0.10
CA GLY A 143 -2.49 5.77 -0.22
C GLY A 143 -3.23 6.04 1.09
N PHE A 144 -4.45 6.50 0.97
CA PHE A 144 -5.40 6.72 2.04
C PHE A 144 -6.81 6.72 1.49
N ALA A 145 -7.75 6.32 2.34
CA ALA A 145 -9.16 6.32 2.01
C ALA A 145 -9.96 6.88 3.16
N PHE A 146 -11.01 7.61 2.82
CA PHE A 146 -11.85 8.30 3.77
C PHE A 146 -13.20 8.60 3.16
N ARG A 147 -14.14 8.94 4.04
CA ARG A 147 -15.46 9.43 3.71
C ARG A 147 -15.59 10.84 4.24
N TYR A 148 -16.04 11.76 3.40
CA TYR A 148 -16.14 13.17 3.77
C TYR A 148 -17.15 13.89 2.89
N ASP A 149 -18.02 14.70 3.50
CA ASP A 149 -19.00 15.56 2.82
C ASP A 149 -19.79 14.88 1.69
N GLY A 150 -20.30 13.66 1.95
CA GLY A 150 -21.12 12.92 0.98
C GLY A 150 -20.33 12.18 -0.11
N PHE A 151 -19.00 12.16 -0.03
CA PHE A 151 -18.14 11.40 -0.93
C PHE A 151 -17.41 10.30 -0.17
N ASN A 152 -17.21 9.18 -0.85
CA ASN A 152 -16.09 8.29 -0.55
C ASN A 152 -14.92 8.63 -1.46
N LEU A 153 -13.74 8.72 -0.86
CA LEU A 153 -12.50 9.02 -1.57
C LEU A 153 -11.45 7.95 -1.31
N MET A 154 -10.77 7.55 -2.38
CA MET A 154 -9.52 6.81 -2.32
C MET A 154 -8.47 7.58 -3.09
N ILE A 155 -7.33 7.82 -2.44
CA ILE A 155 -6.15 8.36 -3.09
C ILE A 155 -5.04 7.34 -2.92
N ALA A 156 -4.35 7.01 -4.01
CA ALA A 156 -3.12 6.24 -3.98
C ALA A 156 -2.03 6.96 -4.76
N SER A 157 -0.77 6.65 -4.44
CA SER A 157 0.37 7.25 -5.11
C SER A 157 1.53 6.30 -5.24
N SER A 158 2.22 6.33 -6.38
CA SER A 158 3.51 5.69 -6.57
C SER A 158 4.58 6.71 -6.94
N SER A 159 5.85 6.32 -6.89
CA SER A 159 6.93 7.16 -7.43
C SER A 159 6.75 7.32 -8.93
N SER A 160 7.13 8.48 -9.49
CA SER A 160 7.03 8.75 -10.94
C SER A 160 7.79 7.72 -11.80
N ASP A 161 8.90 7.19 -11.27
CA ASP A 161 9.75 6.16 -11.88
C ASP A 161 9.34 4.72 -11.51
N ALA A 162 8.29 4.54 -10.69
CA ALA A 162 7.83 3.21 -10.33
C ALA A 162 7.34 2.45 -11.57
N PRO A 163 7.73 1.17 -11.73
CA PRO A 163 7.22 0.34 -12.82
C PRO A 163 5.69 0.28 -12.77
N SER A 164 5.06 0.25 -13.94
CA SER A 164 3.62 0.02 -14.06
C SER A 164 3.37 -1.39 -14.59
N MET A 165 2.26 -1.98 -14.16
CA MET A 165 1.73 -3.20 -14.77
C MET A 165 1.30 -2.90 -16.20
N SER A 166 1.38 -3.89 -17.09
CA SER A 166 0.81 -3.74 -18.42
C SER A 166 -0.72 -3.69 -18.33
N VAL A 167 -1.35 -2.92 -19.22
CA VAL A 167 -2.82 -2.83 -19.29
C VAL A 167 -3.44 -4.22 -19.46
N SER A 168 -2.84 -5.07 -20.31
CA SER A 168 -3.33 -6.43 -20.56
C SER A 168 -3.26 -7.35 -19.34
N ASP A 169 -2.20 -7.23 -18.52
CA ASP A 169 -2.08 -8.04 -17.30
C ASP A 169 -3.11 -7.58 -16.27
N ALA A 170 -3.29 -6.27 -16.11
CA ALA A 170 -4.29 -5.69 -15.21
C ALA A 170 -5.71 -6.08 -15.62
N GLU A 171 -6.04 -6.03 -16.92
CA GLU A 171 -7.32 -6.52 -17.43
C GLU A 171 -7.51 -8.02 -17.16
N SER A 172 -6.48 -8.84 -17.42
CA SER A 172 -6.55 -10.29 -17.20
C SER A 172 -6.84 -10.63 -15.73
N ILE A 173 -6.26 -9.89 -14.80
CA ILE A 173 -6.55 -10.01 -13.36
C ILE A 173 -8.00 -9.63 -13.06
N LEU A 174 -8.50 -8.51 -13.60
CA LEU A 174 -9.88 -8.06 -13.37
C LEU A 174 -10.94 -8.96 -14.01
N TYR A 175 -10.60 -9.68 -15.08
CA TYR A 175 -11.49 -10.64 -15.73
C TYR A 175 -11.50 -12.04 -15.10
N LEU A 176 -10.67 -12.29 -14.08
CA LEU A 176 -10.65 -13.59 -13.40
C LEU A 176 -12.05 -13.98 -12.90
N PRO A 177 -12.42 -15.27 -12.97
CA PRO A 177 -13.74 -15.70 -12.53
C PRO A 177 -13.98 -15.32 -11.06
N ILE A 178 -14.96 -14.47 -10.79
CA ILE A 178 -15.40 -14.11 -9.44
C ILE A 178 -16.41 -15.19 -9.05
N ILE A 179 -15.93 -16.30 -8.49
CA ILE A 179 -16.78 -17.46 -8.20
C ILE A 179 -16.94 -17.58 -6.68
N ASN A 180 -18.18 -17.72 -6.22
CA ASN A 180 -18.47 -18.23 -4.89
C ASN A 180 -19.11 -19.61 -5.05
N TYR A 181 -18.37 -20.67 -4.73
CA TYR A 181 -18.93 -22.01 -4.76
C TYR A 181 -19.54 -22.34 -3.40
N LEU A 182 -20.84 -22.10 -3.23
CA LEU A 182 -21.57 -22.38 -1.98
C LEU A 182 -22.03 -23.84 -1.85
N GLY A 183 -21.54 -24.73 -2.72
CA GLY A 183 -21.87 -26.16 -2.72
C GLY A 183 -22.99 -26.53 -3.71
N ILE A 184 -23.41 -27.79 -3.66
CA ILE A 184 -24.28 -28.43 -4.67
C ILE A 184 -25.70 -27.84 -4.70
N CYS A 185 -26.21 -27.28 -3.60
CA CYS A 185 -27.62 -26.87 -3.51
C CYS A 185 -27.89 -25.40 -3.89
N CYS A 186 -26.88 -24.53 -3.93
CA CYS A 186 -27.04 -23.10 -4.22
C CYS A 186 -25.84 -22.63 -5.05
N PRO A 187 -25.89 -22.68 -6.40
CA PRO A 187 -24.67 -22.63 -7.18
C PRO A 187 -24.02 -21.23 -7.25
N TYR A 188 -24.73 -20.14 -6.92
CA TYR A 188 -24.15 -18.79 -6.98
C TYR A 188 -24.81 -17.85 -5.96
N ALA A 189 -23.99 -17.20 -5.12
CA ALA A 189 -24.37 -15.98 -4.42
C ALA A 189 -23.52 -14.83 -4.93
N TYR A 190 -24.11 -13.63 -5.00
CA TYR A 190 -23.34 -12.42 -5.24
C TYR A 190 -22.27 -12.29 -4.14
N LEU A 191 -21.01 -12.22 -4.56
CA LEU A 191 -19.91 -11.87 -3.66
C LEU A 191 -19.99 -10.39 -3.38
N GLY A 192 -20.03 -10.01 -2.10
CA GLY A 192 -19.81 -8.62 -1.71
C GLY A 192 -18.45 -8.12 -2.19
N ALA A 193 -18.32 -6.81 -2.38
CA ALA A 193 -17.11 -6.16 -2.90
C ALA A 193 -15.84 -6.57 -2.15
N GLY A 194 -15.91 -6.78 -0.83
CA GLY A 194 -14.81 -7.30 -0.02
C GLY A 194 -14.28 -8.65 -0.50
N ALA A 195 -15.17 -9.62 -0.68
CA ALA A 195 -14.78 -10.95 -1.14
C ALA A 195 -14.30 -10.96 -2.59
N VAL A 196 -14.84 -10.08 -3.45
CA VAL A 196 -14.31 -9.88 -4.81
C VAL A 196 -12.89 -9.32 -4.76
N LEU A 197 -12.66 -8.31 -3.92
CA LEU A 197 -11.33 -7.72 -3.78
C LEU A 197 -10.32 -8.73 -3.23
N ASP A 198 -10.69 -9.53 -2.24
CA ASP A 198 -9.80 -10.56 -1.66
C ASP A 198 -9.34 -11.59 -2.69
N GLN A 199 -10.21 -11.92 -3.66
CA GLN A 199 -9.84 -12.77 -4.79
C GLN A 199 -8.85 -12.08 -5.72
N ILE A 200 -9.05 -10.79 -6.03
CA ILE A 200 -8.15 -10.01 -6.89
C ILE A 200 -6.79 -9.80 -6.21
N ASP A 201 -6.78 -9.43 -4.93
CA ASP A 201 -5.58 -9.09 -4.15
C ASP A 201 -4.59 -10.26 -4.07
N HIS A 202 -5.09 -11.51 -4.11
CA HIS A 202 -4.24 -12.71 -4.19
C HIS A 202 -3.34 -12.78 -5.44
N TYR A 203 -3.68 -12.06 -6.51
CA TYR A 203 -2.96 -12.09 -7.79
C TYR A 203 -2.04 -10.87 -7.99
N VAL A 204 -2.00 -9.95 -7.02
CA VAL A 204 -1.25 -8.70 -7.14
C VAL A 204 -0.34 -8.47 -5.94
N ASP A 205 0.87 -7.99 -6.20
CA ASP A 205 1.86 -7.63 -5.17
C ASP A 205 1.99 -6.11 -5.13
N CYS A 206 2.16 -5.53 -3.95
CA CYS A 206 2.48 -4.12 -3.73
C CYS A 206 3.71 -3.59 -4.52
N ARG A 207 4.48 -4.46 -5.17
CA ARG A 207 5.50 -4.08 -6.14
C ARG A 207 4.95 -3.64 -7.49
N ASN A 208 3.78 -4.14 -7.87
CA ASN A 208 3.18 -4.02 -9.19
C ASN A 208 1.84 -3.28 -9.18
N TYR A 209 1.28 -2.97 -8.00
CA TYR A 209 0.11 -2.12 -7.86
C TYR A 209 0.28 -1.13 -6.70
N SER A 210 -0.48 -0.04 -6.74
CA SER A 210 -0.54 0.98 -5.69
C SER A 210 -1.97 1.25 -5.22
N GLY A 211 -2.99 0.91 -6.02
CA GLY A 211 -4.38 0.95 -5.59
C GLY A 211 -5.23 -0.13 -6.27
N LEU A 212 -6.18 -0.69 -5.52
CA LEU A 212 -7.25 -1.56 -6.00
C LEU A 212 -8.56 -1.06 -5.44
N ALA A 213 -9.62 -1.14 -6.25
CA ALA A 213 -10.96 -0.84 -5.80
C ALA A 213 -11.97 -1.76 -6.46
N VAL A 214 -12.92 -2.26 -5.68
CA VAL A 214 -14.15 -2.90 -6.15
C VAL A 214 -15.29 -2.10 -5.56
N ILE A 215 -16.05 -1.41 -6.41
CA ILE A 215 -17.11 -0.50 -5.99
C ILE A 215 -18.33 -0.77 -6.83
N GLU A 216 -19.51 -0.85 -6.22
CA GLU A 216 -20.79 -0.94 -6.94
C GLU A 216 -20.91 0.13 -8.04
N GLN A 217 -21.35 -0.28 -9.24
CA GLN A 217 -21.43 0.63 -10.40
C GLN A 217 -22.42 1.77 -10.18
N TRP A 218 -23.46 1.55 -9.36
CA TRP A 218 -24.47 2.56 -9.05
C TRP A 218 -23.92 3.68 -8.15
N ALA A 219 -22.75 3.51 -7.54
CA ALA A 219 -22.10 4.54 -6.71
C ALA A 219 -21.46 5.67 -7.54
N ASN A 220 -21.82 5.83 -8.82
CA ASN A 220 -21.34 6.91 -9.70
C ASN A 220 -19.81 7.10 -9.69
N VAL A 221 -19.07 5.99 -9.80
CA VAL A 221 -17.61 5.96 -9.64
C VAL A 221 -16.89 6.80 -10.70
N ALA A 222 -16.15 7.81 -10.25
CA ALA A 222 -15.24 8.62 -11.03
C ALA A 222 -13.78 8.30 -10.70
N VAL A 223 -12.93 8.26 -11.72
CA VAL A 223 -11.52 7.89 -11.60
C VAL A 223 -10.66 8.89 -12.34
N ARG A 224 -9.54 9.28 -11.73
CA ARG A 224 -8.48 10.08 -12.34
C ARG A 224 -7.10 9.51 -12.02
N ALA A 225 -6.37 9.20 -13.07
CA ALA A 225 -4.96 8.86 -13.09
C ALA A 225 -4.43 9.05 -14.53
N SER A 226 -3.12 8.98 -14.70
CA SER A 226 -2.51 8.91 -16.02
C SER A 226 -3.02 7.66 -16.77
N GLN A 227 -3.38 7.80 -18.05
CA GLN A 227 -4.09 6.76 -18.83
C GLN A 227 -3.43 5.38 -18.84
N ASN A 228 -2.10 5.30 -18.72
CA ASN A 228 -1.35 4.03 -18.74
C ASN A 228 -1.02 3.49 -17.35
N ARG A 229 -1.59 4.08 -16.30
CA ARG A 229 -1.31 3.71 -14.91
C ARG A 229 -2.50 3.07 -14.22
N PHE A 230 -3.67 3.03 -14.86
CA PHE A 230 -4.82 2.35 -14.29
C PHE A 230 -5.65 1.64 -15.35
N VAL A 231 -6.38 0.62 -14.91
CA VAL A 231 -7.38 -0.10 -15.69
C VAL A 231 -8.66 -0.13 -14.90
N ARG A 232 -9.79 0.11 -15.58
CA ARG A 232 -11.13 -0.04 -15.03
C ARG A 232 -11.92 -1.01 -15.88
N VAL A 233 -12.52 -2.01 -15.23
CA VAL A 233 -13.42 -2.97 -15.87
C VAL A 233 -14.75 -2.96 -15.11
N ASN A 234 -15.85 -2.81 -15.84
CA ASN A 234 -17.19 -2.92 -15.26
C ASN A 234 -17.69 -4.37 -15.42
N ARG A 235 -17.90 -5.07 -14.31
CA ARG A 235 -18.53 -6.39 -14.25
C ARG A 235 -19.68 -6.34 -13.28
N TYR A 236 -20.90 -6.48 -13.78
CA TYR A 236 -22.09 -6.34 -12.95
C TYR A 236 -21.99 -7.18 -11.66
N PRO A 237 -22.20 -6.59 -10.47
CA PRO A 237 -22.64 -5.20 -10.23
C PRO A 237 -21.50 -4.18 -9.97
N TYR A 238 -20.23 -4.57 -10.08
CA TYR A 238 -19.06 -3.79 -9.69
C TYR A 238 -18.32 -3.08 -10.82
N SER A 239 -17.78 -1.91 -10.50
CA SER A 239 -16.68 -1.24 -11.19
C SER A 239 -15.39 -1.62 -10.46
N MET A 240 -14.55 -2.41 -11.10
CA MET A 240 -13.28 -2.84 -10.52
C MET A 240 -12.13 -2.05 -11.16
N ILE A 241 -11.18 -1.64 -10.34
CA ILE A 241 -10.12 -0.72 -10.76
C ILE A 241 -8.78 -1.20 -10.18
N ILE A 242 -7.75 -1.21 -11.01
CA ILE A 242 -6.35 -1.42 -10.60
C ILE A 242 -5.56 -0.19 -11.01
N PHE A 243 -4.72 0.32 -10.11
CA PHE A 243 -3.72 1.34 -10.35
C PHE A 243 -2.33 0.78 -10.07
N SER A 244 -1.42 0.94 -11.01
CA SER A 244 -0.02 0.49 -10.96
C SER A 244 0.92 1.62 -11.33
#